data_AF-A0A3P5XM59-F1
#
_entry.id   AF-A0A3P5XM59-F1
#
_cell.length_a   1.000
_cell.length_b   1.000
_cell.length_c   1.000
_cell.angle_alpha   90.00
_cell.angle_beta   90.00
_cell.angle_gamma   90.00
#
_symmetry.space_group_name_H-M   'P 1'
#
loop_
_entity.id
_entity.type
_entity.pdbx_description
1 polymer ?
#
loop_
_entity_poly.entity_id
_entity_poly.type
_entity_poly.pdbx_seq_one_letter_code
_entity_poly.pdbx_strand_id
1 'polypeptide(L)'
;MCISPNNVWVLRGPKWEQQPVACRQCWRCRQNRVNDYVARAMAEASVSEVCCTVTLTYAPRDDLADKILHPRHFQLFMKMLRNAGHKVRYLVCGEYGDIRARAHFHALLFFTDLRPLDGAMPCYIADYPPGTLPENWGAFCREIPQKRMVHIREWPHGHITVDWSASEKSARYVCKYLLASDKNNAWFSLSKKPALGAEWFARKAAKARELGVLPSSFEYLPPGGSKDRPYLMTGATRRDYLNAITTNSADIPRMSEWVQKTFEKCDKRRRLEILEALPVELSDKALMDDFDLRSDQHAIKMAGEEFRRRMFLEDLLAASPSGILRFYRGKWMPDHVVDFWKRRDKEDEEAGKTSSLWEVRIETDDPKDCVEWITGTVYIPRGKGSRKN
;
A
#
# COMPACT_ATOMS: atom_id res chain seq x y z
N MET A 1 2.16 10.83 13.76
CA MET A 1 0.99 9.93 13.62
C MET A 1 -0.15 10.66 12.89
N CYS A 2 -1.16 9.92 12.39
CA CYS A 2 -2.36 10.51 11.80
C CYS A 2 -3.13 11.31 12.87
N ILE A 3 -3.70 12.47 12.50
CA ILE A 3 -4.38 13.36 13.46
C ILE A 3 -5.77 12.84 13.83
N SER A 4 -6.46 12.25 12.86
CA SER A 4 -7.76 11.61 13.06
C SER A 4 -7.71 10.26 12.35
N PRO A 5 -7.16 9.21 12.99
CA PRO A 5 -7.12 7.87 12.40
C PRO A 5 -8.52 7.27 12.33
N ASN A 6 -8.75 6.43 11.32
CA ASN A 6 -9.92 5.54 11.30
C ASN A 6 -9.56 4.26 12.07
N ASN A 7 -10.54 3.53 12.59
CA ASN A 7 -10.29 2.25 13.26
C ASN A 7 -10.80 1.09 12.40
N VAL A 8 -9.99 0.05 12.29
CA VAL A 8 -10.40 -1.23 11.70
C VAL A 8 -10.34 -2.31 12.77
N TRP A 9 -11.35 -3.17 12.81
CA TRP A 9 -11.35 -4.31 13.71
C TRP A 9 -10.46 -5.41 13.14
N VAL A 10 -9.47 -5.83 13.92
CA VAL A 10 -8.55 -6.90 13.54
C VAL A 10 -8.65 -7.99 14.60
N LEU A 11 -8.79 -9.24 14.14
CA LEU A 11 -8.75 -10.40 15.02
C LEU A 11 -7.31 -10.61 15.51
N ARG A 12 -7.11 -10.50 16.82
CA ARG A 12 -5.85 -10.84 17.51
C ARG A 12 -6.12 -11.96 18.50
N GLY A 13 -5.78 -13.19 18.11
CA GLY A 13 -6.14 -14.39 18.86
C GLY A 13 -7.66 -14.53 18.97
N PRO A 14 -8.22 -14.84 20.15
CA PRO A 14 -9.66 -15.00 20.33
C PRO A 14 -10.44 -13.68 20.46
N LYS A 15 -9.77 -12.52 20.36
CA LYS A 15 -10.37 -11.19 20.60
C LYS A 15 -10.29 -10.30 19.37
N TRP A 16 -11.31 -9.46 19.21
CA TRP A 16 -11.31 -8.36 18.24
C TRP A 16 -10.75 -7.11 18.88
N GLU A 17 -9.74 -6.51 18.26
CA GLU A 17 -9.12 -5.28 18.71
C GLU A 17 -9.24 -4.19 17.64
N GLN A 18 -9.45 -2.95 18.07
CA GLN A 18 -9.42 -1.80 17.16
C GLN A 18 -7.98 -1.44 16.84
N GLN A 19 -7.62 -1.49 15.57
CA GLN A 19 -6.35 -1.01 15.07
C GLN A 19 -6.53 0.34 14.35
N PRO A 20 -5.83 1.40 14.79
CA PRO A 20 -5.89 2.69 14.10
C PRO A 20 -5.16 2.62 12.75
N VAL A 21 -5.81 3.13 11.71
CA VAL A 21 -5.29 3.26 10.35
C VAL A 21 -5.36 4.71 9.89
N ALA A 22 -4.40 5.11 9.06
CA ALA A 22 -4.31 6.47 8.55
C ALA A 22 -5.57 6.85 7.74
N CYS A 23 -6.20 8.00 8.04
CA CYS A 23 -7.42 8.44 7.35
C CYS A 23 -7.20 8.88 5.89
N ARG A 24 -5.95 9.09 5.48
CA ARG A 24 -5.54 9.53 4.13
C ARG A 24 -6.05 10.92 3.71
N GLN A 25 -6.74 11.63 4.59
CA GLN A 25 -7.35 12.93 4.28
C GLN A 25 -6.74 14.10 5.08
N CYS A 26 -6.32 13.90 6.33
CA CYS A 26 -5.72 14.96 7.14
C CYS A 26 -4.37 15.44 6.55
N TRP A 27 -3.99 16.68 6.86
CA TRP A 27 -2.76 17.29 6.32
C TRP A 27 -1.52 16.44 6.58
N ARG A 28 -1.42 15.78 7.76
CA ARG A 28 -0.28 14.90 8.07
C ARG A 28 -0.25 13.66 7.18
N CYS A 29 -1.40 13.07 6.86
CA CYS A 29 -1.48 11.96 5.91
C CYS A 29 -1.11 12.40 4.49
N ARG A 30 -1.55 13.59 4.06
CA ARG A 30 -1.16 14.16 2.77
C ARG A 30 0.34 14.42 2.71
N GLN A 31 0.92 14.99 3.76
CA GLN A 31 2.36 15.24 3.88
C GLN A 31 3.16 13.93 3.84
N ASN A 32 2.71 12.89 4.54
CA ASN A 32 3.36 11.57 4.50
C ASN A 32 3.31 10.98 3.08
N ARG A 33 2.22 11.18 2.34
CA ARG A 33 2.10 10.75 0.95
C ARG A 33 3.05 11.52 0.03
N VAL A 34 3.20 12.82 0.23
CA VAL A 34 4.21 13.63 -0.47
C VAL A 34 5.61 13.12 -0.18
N ASN A 35 5.95 12.88 1.10
CA ASN A 35 7.26 12.34 1.46
C ASN A 35 7.53 10.98 0.80
N ASP A 36 6.53 10.10 0.73
CA ASP A 36 6.65 8.79 0.08
C ASP A 36 6.93 8.94 -1.43
N TYR A 37 6.18 9.78 -2.17
CA TYR A 37 6.45 9.98 -3.59
C TYR A 37 7.78 10.66 -3.87
N VAL A 38 8.17 11.63 -3.05
CA VAL A 38 9.47 12.30 -3.15
C VAL A 38 10.59 11.30 -2.92
N ALA A 39 10.50 10.46 -1.89
CA ALA A 39 11.51 9.45 -1.62
C ALA A 39 11.62 8.40 -2.74
N ARG A 40 10.50 8.00 -3.33
CA ARG A 40 10.50 7.12 -4.51
C ARG A 40 11.12 7.77 -5.74
N ALA A 41 10.86 9.06 -5.95
CA ALA A 41 11.47 9.83 -7.03
C ALA A 41 13.00 9.95 -6.85
N MET A 42 13.45 10.18 -5.62
CA MET A 42 14.89 10.22 -5.29
C MET A 42 15.55 8.85 -5.46
N ALA A 43 14.87 7.78 -5.04
CA ALA A 43 15.31 6.41 -5.28
C ALA A 43 15.40 6.09 -6.78
N GLU A 44 14.40 6.48 -7.58
CA GLU A 44 14.42 6.32 -9.04
C GLU A 44 15.56 7.13 -9.69
N ALA A 45 15.76 8.37 -9.25
CA ALA A 45 16.83 9.23 -9.77
C ALA A 45 18.22 8.61 -9.54
N SER A 46 18.44 7.96 -8.40
CA SER A 46 19.73 7.34 -8.07
C SER A 46 20.12 6.14 -8.93
N VAL A 47 19.15 5.52 -9.62
CA VAL A 47 19.37 4.36 -10.50
C VAL A 47 19.19 4.70 -11.98
N SER A 48 18.80 5.93 -12.28
CA SER A 48 18.64 6.42 -13.65
C SER A 48 19.95 7.02 -14.14
N GLU A 49 20.22 6.87 -15.43
CA GLU A 49 21.42 7.41 -16.07
C GLU A 49 21.30 8.93 -16.23
N VAL A 50 20.15 9.39 -16.72
CA VAL A 50 19.87 10.81 -16.91
C VAL A 50 18.55 11.17 -16.24
N CYS A 51 18.53 12.27 -15.51
CA CYS A 51 17.32 12.81 -14.92
C CYS A 51 17.14 14.27 -15.31
N CYS A 52 15.90 14.68 -15.53
CA CYS A 52 15.58 16.09 -15.70
C CYS A 52 14.20 16.43 -15.15
N THR A 53 14.03 17.69 -14.80
CA THR A 53 12.74 18.31 -14.49
C THR A 53 12.31 19.11 -15.72
N VAL A 54 11.11 18.85 -16.22
CA VAL A 54 10.55 19.53 -17.39
C VAL A 54 9.29 20.29 -17.00
N THR A 55 9.16 21.50 -17.53
CA THR A 55 7.94 22.28 -17.50
C THR A 55 7.39 22.38 -18.92
N LEU A 56 6.21 21.82 -19.17
CA LEU A 56 5.52 21.87 -20.46
C LEU A 56 4.42 22.92 -20.37
N THR A 57 4.47 23.92 -21.25
CA THR A 57 3.54 25.06 -21.22
C THR A 57 2.84 25.21 -22.56
N TYR A 58 1.53 25.45 -22.54
CA TYR A 58 0.77 25.72 -23.75
C TYR A 58 1.13 27.08 -24.37
N ALA A 59 1.16 27.14 -25.70
CA ALA A 59 1.22 28.40 -26.44
C ALA A 59 -0.11 29.17 -26.30
N PRO A 60 -0.08 30.51 -26.27
CA PRO A 60 -1.31 31.30 -26.22
C PRO A 60 -2.24 30.99 -27.40
N ARG A 61 -3.55 30.92 -27.14
CA ARG A 61 -4.58 30.72 -28.16
C ARG A 61 -5.79 31.62 -27.89
N ASP A 62 -6.44 32.06 -28.96
CA ASP A 62 -7.62 32.93 -28.87
C ASP A 62 -8.85 32.18 -28.34
N ASP A 63 -8.90 30.85 -28.50
CA ASP A 63 -9.98 29.98 -28.03
C ASP A 63 -9.88 29.58 -26.55
N LEU A 64 -8.90 30.14 -25.81
CA LEU A 64 -8.63 29.85 -24.40
C LEU A 64 -8.26 28.39 -24.10
N ALA A 65 -7.99 27.57 -25.11
CA ALA A 65 -7.63 26.16 -24.91
C ALA A 65 -6.31 25.99 -24.15
N ASP A 66 -5.42 26.99 -24.19
CA ASP A 66 -4.16 27.04 -23.44
C ASP A 66 -4.34 27.16 -21.92
N LYS A 67 -5.56 27.48 -21.48
CA LYS A 67 -5.94 27.57 -20.07
C LYS A 67 -6.53 26.28 -19.51
N ILE A 68 -6.78 25.28 -20.37
CA ILE A 68 -7.39 24.01 -20.00
C ILE A 68 -6.33 22.90 -19.98
N LEU A 69 -6.27 22.17 -18.87
CA LEU A 69 -5.35 21.06 -18.74
C LEU A 69 -5.91 19.81 -19.46
N HIS A 70 -5.23 19.35 -20.50
CA HIS A 70 -5.55 18.10 -21.19
C HIS A 70 -4.52 17.00 -20.87
N PRO A 71 -4.79 16.07 -19.92
CA PRO A 71 -3.88 14.98 -19.58
C PRO A 71 -3.43 14.11 -20.76
N ARG A 72 -4.24 14.05 -21.83
CA ARG A 72 -3.93 13.32 -23.04
C ARG A 72 -2.68 13.85 -23.74
N HIS A 73 -2.44 15.16 -23.73
CA HIS A 73 -1.24 15.75 -24.33
C HIS A 73 0.03 15.29 -23.62
N PHE A 74 0.03 15.24 -22.28
CA PHE A 74 1.16 14.68 -21.54
C PHE A 74 1.37 13.19 -21.82
N GLN A 75 0.28 12.41 -21.94
CA GLN A 75 0.39 10.99 -22.29
C GLN A 75 0.99 10.79 -23.70
N LEU A 76 0.63 11.63 -24.66
CA LEU A 76 1.19 11.61 -26.01
C LEU A 76 2.65 12.04 -26.02
N PHE A 77 3.03 13.06 -25.27
CA PHE A 77 4.44 13.42 -25.05
C PHE A 77 5.26 12.23 -24.56
N MET A 78 4.79 11.54 -23.51
CA MET A 78 5.47 10.33 -23.00
C MET A 78 5.48 9.17 -24.01
N LYS A 79 4.45 9.06 -24.87
CA LYS A 79 4.40 8.07 -25.95
C LYS A 79 5.44 8.40 -27.02
N MET A 80 5.56 9.65 -27.43
CA MET A 80 6.53 10.10 -28.44
C MET A 80 7.97 9.90 -27.96
N LEU A 81 8.28 10.24 -26.70
CA LEU A 81 9.60 9.94 -26.12
C LEU A 81 9.95 8.45 -26.17
N ARG A 82 9.00 7.56 -25.87
CA ARG A 82 9.22 6.11 -25.93
C ARG A 82 9.34 5.59 -27.37
N ASN A 83 8.57 6.15 -28.29
CA ASN A 83 8.65 5.82 -29.70
C ASN A 83 9.98 6.26 -30.32
N ALA A 84 10.59 7.34 -29.82
CA ALA A 84 11.94 7.77 -30.17
C ALA A 84 13.04 6.86 -29.58
N GLY A 85 12.67 5.81 -28.84
CA GLY A 85 13.59 4.82 -28.28
C GLY A 85 14.07 5.13 -26.85
N HIS A 86 13.65 6.23 -26.23
CA HIS A 86 14.05 6.54 -24.86
C HIS A 86 13.36 5.60 -23.84
N LYS A 87 14.13 5.09 -22.88
CA LYS A 87 13.59 4.33 -21.73
C LYS A 87 13.31 5.28 -20.57
N VAL A 88 12.11 5.86 -20.58
CA VAL A 88 11.73 6.94 -19.67
C VAL A 88 10.59 6.58 -18.71
N ARG A 89 10.80 6.95 -17.44
CA ARG A 89 9.83 6.92 -16.35
C ARG A 89 9.60 8.33 -15.84
N TYR A 90 8.48 8.55 -15.16
CA TYR A 90 8.06 9.90 -14.82
C TYR A 90 7.25 10.01 -13.53
N LEU A 91 7.27 11.21 -12.96
CA LEU A 91 6.38 11.73 -11.92
C LEU A 91 5.90 13.11 -12.38
N VAL A 92 4.60 13.34 -12.50
CA VAL A 92 4.05 14.57 -13.09
C VAL A 92 2.85 15.12 -12.30
N CYS A 93 2.76 16.44 -12.26
CA CYS A 93 1.55 17.19 -11.93
C CYS A 93 1.19 18.11 -13.10
N GLY A 94 -0.11 18.34 -13.27
CA GLY A 94 -0.66 19.39 -14.11
C GLY A 94 -1.37 20.41 -13.21
N GLU A 95 -1.11 21.68 -13.49
CA GLU A 95 -1.46 22.81 -12.64
C GLU A 95 -2.09 23.92 -13.48
N TYR A 96 -3.01 24.66 -12.86
CA TYR A 96 -3.53 25.92 -13.39
C TYR A 96 -2.74 27.06 -12.73
N GLY A 97 -2.05 27.88 -13.52
CA GLY A 97 -1.20 28.96 -12.97
C GLY A 97 -2.00 30.16 -12.45
N ASP A 98 -1.62 30.70 -11.29
CA ASP A 98 -2.35 31.78 -10.60
C ASP A 98 -2.34 33.14 -11.32
N ILE A 99 -1.25 33.49 -12.03
CA ILE A 99 -1.03 34.88 -12.53
C ILE A 99 -1.41 35.06 -14.02
N ARG A 100 -1.33 34.00 -14.83
CA ARG A 100 -1.57 34.08 -16.29
C ARG A 100 -2.59 33.06 -16.81
N ALA A 101 -3.25 32.31 -15.92
CA ALA A 101 -4.24 31.28 -16.23
C ALA A 101 -3.81 30.16 -17.19
N ARG A 102 -2.52 30.06 -17.58
CA ARG A 102 -2.06 29.01 -18.50
C ARG A 102 -1.90 27.68 -17.76
N ALA A 103 -2.45 26.65 -18.36
CA ALA A 103 -2.26 25.28 -17.91
C ALA A 103 -0.83 24.84 -18.22
N HIS A 104 -0.20 24.14 -17.28
CA HIS A 104 1.15 23.65 -17.45
C HIS A 104 1.34 22.31 -16.74
N PHE A 105 2.30 21.52 -17.23
CA PHE A 105 2.73 20.29 -16.58
C PHE A 105 4.13 20.47 -16.02
N HIS A 106 4.35 20.06 -14.77
CA HIS A 106 5.68 19.87 -14.22
C HIS A 106 5.92 18.39 -14.04
N ALA A 107 6.98 17.88 -14.66
CA ALA A 107 7.34 16.48 -14.58
C ALA A 107 8.81 16.29 -14.23
N LEU A 108 9.10 15.29 -13.40
CA LEU A 108 10.42 14.68 -13.33
C LEU A 108 10.44 13.52 -14.30
N LEU A 109 11.43 13.50 -15.18
CA LEU A 109 11.71 12.42 -16.11
C LEU A 109 12.98 11.69 -15.66
N PHE A 110 12.91 10.37 -15.65
CA PHE A 110 13.96 9.46 -15.23
C PHE A 110 14.28 8.54 -16.40
N PHE A 111 15.45 8.72 -17.00
CA PHE A 111 15.89 7.96 -18.15
C PHE A 111 16.89 6.89 -17.71
N THR A 112 16.53 5.63 -17.93
CA THR A 112 17.50 4.52 -17.88
C THR A 112 18.35 4.47 -19.14
N ASP A 113 17.84 5.01 -20.23
CA ASP A 113 18.52 5.14 -21.52
C ASP A 113 17.93 6.37 -22.22
N LEU A 114 18.72 7.45 -22.29
CA LEU A 114 18.40 8.62 -23.09
C LEU A 114 19.14 8.50 -24.42
N ARG A 115 18.46 7.91 -25.42
CA ARG A 115 19.00 7.78 -26.77
C ARG A 115 19.57 9.11 -27.29
N PRO A 116 20.83 9.13 -27.78
CA PRO A 116 21.38 10.28 -28.48
C PRO A 116 20.64 10.47 -29.81
N LEU A 117 20.71 11.69 -30.38
CA LEU A 117 20.20 11.89 -31.73
C LEU A 117 21.05 11.13 -32.74
N ASP A 118 20.37 10.48 -33.67
CA ASP A 118 20.97 10.04 -34.92
C ASP A 118 20.90 11.22 -35.91
N GLY A 119 22.05 11.79 -36.30
CA GLY A 119 22.14 12.79 -37.37
C GLY A 119 22.50 14.21 -36.91
N ALA A 120 21.88 15.21 -37.56
CA ALA A 120 22.24 16.62 -37.40
C ALA A 120 21.84 17.18 -36.01
N MET A 121 22.62 18.16 -35.53
CA MET A 121 22.34 18.87 -34.28
C MET A 121 20.93 19.48 -34.31
N PRO A 122 20.08 19.22 -33.30
CA PRO A 122 18.71 19.72 -33.29
C PRO A 122 18.68 21.25 -33.21
N CYS A 123 17.83 21.87 -34.03
CA CYS A 123 17.56 23.30 -33.98
C CYS A 123 16.52 23.56 -32.88
N TYR A 124 16.95 24.24 -31.82
CA TYR A 124 16.06 24.73 -30.76
C TYR A 124 15.77 26.21 -30.98
N ILE A 125 14.55 26.51 -31.40
CA ILE A 125 14.10 27.88 -31.65
C ILE A 125 13.58 28.46 -30.33
N ALA A 126 14.06 29.65 -29.96
CA ALA A 126 13.65 30.35 -28.74
C ALA A 126 12.29 31.07 -28.91
N ASP A 127 11.99 31.54 -30.12
CA ASP A 127 10.73 32.20 -30.47
C ASP A 127 9.76 31.22 -31.11
N TYR A 128 8.49 31.22 -30.69
CA TYR A 128 7.43 30.42 -31.32
C TYR A 128 7.14 30.98 -32.71
N PRO A 129 7.48 30.30 -33.81
CA PRO A 129 7.14 30.80 -35.14
C PRO A 129 5.70 30.33 -35.43
N PRO A 130 4.70 31.22 -35.41
CA PRO A 130 3.35 30.83 -35.81
C PRO A 130 3.40 30.24 -37.23
N GLY A 131 2.86 29.01 -37.39
CA GLY A 131 2.82 28.32 -38.68
C GLY A 131 4.00 27.38 -38.99
N THR A 132 4.98 27.19 -38.10
CA THR A 132 5.97 26.12 -38.29
C THR A 132 5.44 24.75 -37.90
N LEU A 133 5.65 23.76 -38.77
CA LEU A 133 5.29 22.36 -38.50
C LEU A 133 6.25 21.76 -37.45
N PRO A 134 5.73 20.94 -36.50
CA PRO A 134 6.55 20.27 -35.48
C PRO A 134 7.69 19.41 -36.02
N GLU A 135 7.61 19.00 -37.29
CA GLU A 135 8.58 18.19 -38.02
C GLU A 135 9.95 18.89 -38.17
N ASN A 136 9.97 20.22 -38.12
CA ASN A 136 11.19 21.03 -38.22
C ASN A 136 11.81 21.36 -36.86
N TRP A 137 11.20 20.93 -35.76
CA TRP A 137 11.69 21.20 -34.40
C TRP A 137 12.64 20.11 -33.93
N GLY A 138 13.63 20.51 -33.12
CA GLY A 138 14.54 19.57 -32.47
C GLY A 138 13.81 18.47 -31.69
N ALA A 139 14.30 17.24 -31.79
CA ALA A 139 13.83 16.13 -30.95
C ALA A 139 14.29 16.30 -29.50
N PHE A 140 13.60 15.70 -28.55
CA PHE A 140 14.04 15.69 -27.16
C PHE A 140 15.38 14.97 -26.99
N CYS A 141 16.41 15.67 -26.52
CA CYS A 141 17.73 15.09 -26.28
C CYS A 141 18.54 15.90 -25.26
N ARG A 142 19.77 15.47 -24.98
CA ARG A 142 20.65 16.06 -23.96
C ARG A 142 21.10 17.50 -24.29
N GLU A 143 21.07 17.86 -25.56
CA GLU A 143 21.50 19.14 -26.10
C GLU A 143 20.48 20.27 -25.87
N ILE A 144 19.28 19.98 -25.36
CA ILE A 144 18.31 21.03 -24.98
C ILE A 144 18.99 21.98 -23.97
N PRO A 145 19.01 23.31 -24.24
CA PRO A 145 19.66 24.25 -23.35
C PRO A 145 19.04 24.28 -21.95
N GLN A 146 19.91 24.28 -20.93
CA GLN A 146 19.53 24.32 -19.53
C GLN A 146 18.67 25.56 -19.23
N LYS A 147 17.46 25.35 -18.73
CA LYS A 147 16.50 26.37 -18.26
C LYS A 147 16.16 27.44 -19.29
N ARG A 148 16.26 27.13 -20.59
CA ARG A 148 15.74 28.00 -21.65
C ARG A 148 14.40 27.49 -22.16
N MET A 149 13.57 28.43 -22.57
CA MET A 149 12.33 28.15 -23.27
C MET A 149 12.67 27.75 -24.70
N VAL A 150 12.27 26.55 -25.11
CA VAL A 150 12.49 26.03 -26.46
C VAL A 150 11.27 25.24 -26.94
N HIS A 151 11.19 25.04 -28.26
CA HIS A 151 10.19 24.19 -28.90
C HIS A 151 10.79 22.85 -29.33
N ILE A 152 10.06 21.75 -29.11
CA ILE A 152 10.50 20.41 -29.48
C ILE A 152 9.38 19.61 -30.14
N ARG A 153 9.75 18.70 -31.03
CA ARG A 153 8.80 17.89 -31.81
C ARG A 153 7.81 17.11 -30.92
N GLU A 154 8.27 16.59 -29.78
CA GLU A 154 7.45 15.78 -28.87
C GLU A 154 6.41 16.60 -28.07
N TRP A 155 6.52 17.93 -28.07
CA TRP A 155 5.56 18.85 -27.44
C TRP A 155 5.08 19.92 -28.43
N PRO A 156 4.15 19.56 -29.36
CA PRO A 156 3.66 20.49 -30.38
C PRO A 156 2.74 21.60 -29.85
N HIS A 157 2.35 21.53 -28.57
CA HIS A 157 1.31 22.40 -28.00
C HIS A 157 1.84 23.72 -27.43
N GLY A 158 3.15 23.94 -27.47
CA GLY A 158 3.77 25.14 -26.95
C GLY A 158 5.26 24.93 -26.72
N HIS A 159 5.79 25.44 -25.62
CA HIS A 159 7.21 25.36 -25.30
C HIS A 159 7.47 24.47 -24.10
N ILE A 160 8.74 24.09 -23.98
CA ILE A 160 9.27 23.38 -22.83
C ILE A 160 10.40 24.17 -22.19
N THR A 161 10.60 23.93 -20.90
CA THR A 161 11.81 24.31 -20.17
C THR A 161 12.36 23.07 -19.51
N VAL A 162 13.65 22.79 -19.71
CA VAL A 162 14.32 21.62 -19.13
C VAL A 162 15.36 22.07 -18.12
N ASP A 163 15.26 21.54 -16.90
CA ASP A 163 16.34 21.54 -15.92
C ASP A 163 16.92 20.13 -15.87
N TRP A 164 18.15 19.95 -16.33
CA TRP A 164 18.91 18.69 -16.31
C TRP A 164 19.37 18.26 -14.91
N SER A 165 18.51 18.50 -13.92
CA SER A 165 18.65 18.04 -12.55
C SER A 165 17.31 17.52 -12.02
N ALA A 166 17.38 16.51 -11.16
CA ALA A 166 16.24 16.02 -10.39
C ALA A 166 16.60 16.07 -8.90
N SER A 167 16.19 17.15 -8.24
CA SER A 167 16.48 17.38 -6.82
C SER A 167 15.28 17.02 -5.95
N GLU A 168 15.50 16.84 -4.65
CA GLU A 168 14.39 16.73 -3.68
C GLU A 168 13.44 17.93 -3.79
N LYS A 169 13.98 19.13 -4.03
CA LYS A 169 13.21 20.37 -4.21
C LYS A 169 12.28 20.28 -5.41
N SER A 170 12.75 19.80 -6.57
CA SER A 170 11.90 19.67 -7.75
C SER A 170 10.85 18.56 -7.57
N ALA A 171 11.22 17.42 -6.98
CA ALA A 171 10.26 16.36 -6.66
C ALA A 171 9.14 16.85 -5.71
N ARG A 172 9.51 17.64 -4.69
CA ARG A 172 8.54 18.25 -3.76
C ARG A 172 7.66 19.28 -4.44
N TYR A 173 8.22 20.06 -5.36
CA TYR A 173 7.45 21.03 -6.13
C TYR A 173 6.36 20.34 -6.95
N VAL A 174 6.70 19.27 -7.67
CA VAL A 174 5.72 18.44 -8.41
C VAL A 174 4.67 17.82 -7.47
N CYS A 175 5.09 17.40 -6.28
CA CYS A 175 4.17 16.83 -5.30
C CYS A 175 3.36 17.87 -4.52
N LYS A 176 3.66 19.18 -4.63
CA LYS A 176 3.04 20.25 -3.82
C LYS A 176 1.52 20.23 -3.94
N TYR A 177 1.01 19.96 -5.15
CA TYR A 177 -0.42 19.98 -5.47
C TYR A 177 -1.19 18.78 -4.93
N LEU A 178 -0.51 17.73 -4.47
CA LEU A 178 -1.16 16.66 -3.70
C LEU A 178 -1.67 17.14 -2.33
N LEU A 179 -1.17 18.30 -1.86
CA LEU A 179 -1.60 18.90 -0.61
C LEU A 179 -2.85 19.77 -0.76
N ALA A 180 -3.17 20.22 -1.99
CA ALA A 180 -4.28 21.12 -2.26
C ALA A 180 -5.61 20.54 -1.75
N SER A 181 -6.43 21.40 -1.13
CA SER A 181 -7.78 21.06 -0.66
C SER A 181 -8.72 20.76 -1.83
N ASP A 182 -8.57 21.49 -2.92
CA ASP A 182 -9.39 21.36 -4.12
C ASP A 182 -8.78 20.36 -5.11
N LYS A 183 -9.39 19.18 -5.21
CA LYS A 183 -8.94 18.11 -6.11
C LYS A 183 -9.27 18.39 -7.57
N ASN A 184 -10.16 19.33 -7.86
CA ASN A 184 -10.61 19.60 -9.23
C ASN A 184 -9.60 20.45 -10.03
N ASN A 185 -8.66 21.10 -9.34
CA ASN A 185 -7.68 22.00 -9.96
C ASN A 185 -6.28 21.38 -10.15
N ALA A 186 -6.13 20.06 -10.04
CA ALA A 186 -4.84 19.42 -10.29
C ALA A 186 -4.98 18.01 -10.87
N TRP A 187 -4.14 17.71 -11.85
CA TRP A 187 -3.95 16.35 -12.34
C TRP A 187 -2.62 15.81 -11.83
N PHE A 188 -2.57 14.55 -11.42
CA PHE A 188 -1.34 13.93 -10.95
C PHE A 188 -1.20 12.52 -11.49
N SER A 189 0.00 12.17 -11.95
CA SER A 189 0.30 10.86 -12.50
C SER A 189 1.76 10.48 -12.28
N LEU A 190 2.04 9.18 -12.32
CA LEU A 190 3.39 8.65 -12.20
C LEU A 190 3.49 7.26 -12.86
N SER A 191 4.72 6.82 -13.11
CA SER A 191 5.00 5.47 -13.60
C SER A 191 4.74 4.39 -12.53
N LYS A 192 3.77 3.52 -12.78
CA LYS A 192 3.26 2.54 -11.78
C LYS A 192 3.85 1.13 -11.91
N LYS A 193 4.32 0.74 -13.10
CA LYS A 193 4.80 -0.62 -13.42
C LYS A 193 6.18 -0.54 -14.09
N PRO A 194 7.27 -0.96 -13.41
CA PRO A 194 7.33 -1.20 -11.96
C PRO A 194 7.08 0.10 -11.16
N ALA A 195 6.98 0.03 -9.83
CA ALA A 195 6.80 1.22 -8.99
C ALA A 195 8.05 2.13 -9.05
N LEU A 196 7.89 3.46 -8.93
CA LEU A 196 9.06 4.35 -8.87
C LEU A 196 10.00 3.95 -7.71
N GLY A 197 11.30 3.90 -8.00
CA GLY A 197 12.38 3.41 -7.15
C GLY A 197 12.54 1.89 -7.14
N ALA A 198 11.78 1.13 -7.95
CA ALA A 198 11.74 -0.35 -7.83
C ALA A 198 13.11 -1.01 -7.89
N GLU A 199 13.98 -0.59 -8.81
CA GLU A 199 15.34 -1.15 -8.89
C GLU A 199 16.16 -0.83 -7.65
N TRP A 200 16.09 0.41 -7.14
CA TRP A 200 16.76 0.77 -5.89
C TRP A 200 16.26 -0.05 -4.70
N PHE A 201 14.94 -0.24 -4.57
CA PHE A 201 14.37 -1.09 -3.52
C PHE A 201 14.76 -2.56 -3.69
N ALA A 202 14.91 -3.05 -4.93
CA ALA A 202 15.39 -4.40 -5.20
C ALA A 202 16.85 -4.57 -4.76
N ARG A 203 17.73 -3.59 -5.05
CA ARG A 203 19.12 -3.57 -4.54
C ARG A 203 19.16 -3.52 -3.02
N LYS A 204 18.30 -2.70 -2.40
CA LYS A 204 18.16 -2.64 -0.94
C LYS A 204 17.71 -3.98 -0.34
N ALA A 205 16.74 -4.64 -0.97
CA ALA A 205 16.26 -5.96 -0.55
C ALA A 205 17.35 -7.02 -0.69
N ALA A 206 18.11 -7.01 -1.79
CA ALA A 206 19.25 -7.90 -1.97
C ALA A 206 20.28 -7.74 -0.85
N LYS A 207 20.61 -6.49 -0.47
CA LYS A 207 21.52 -6.25 0.65
C LYS A 207 20.98 -6.73 1.99
N ALA A 208 19.67 -6.57 2.24
CA ALA A 208 19.04 -7.09 3.45
C ALA A 208 19.10 -8.62 3.52
N ARG A 209 18.91 -9.32 2.38
CA ARG A 209 19.07 -10.78 2.31
C ARG A 209 20.50 -11.23 2.56
N GLU A 210 21.47 -10.55 1.94
CA GLU A 210 22.90 -10.84 2.13
C GLU A 210 23.29 -10.77 3.61
N LEU A 211 22.74 -9.79 4.35
CA LEU A 211 22.98 -9.62 5.78
C LEU A 211 22.09 -10.50 6.67
N GLY A 212 21.13 -11.24 6.10
CA GLY A 212 20.19 -12.07 6.86
C GLY A 212 19.25 -11.28 7.79
N VAL A 213 19.02 -9.99 7.49
CA VAL A 213 18.24 -9.08 8.35
C VAL A 213 16.81 -8.91 7.86
N LEU A 214 15.86 -8.96 8.79
CA LEU A 214 14.45 -8.63 8.56
C LEU A 214 14.16 -7.20 9.04
N PRO A 215 13.28 -6.45 8.35
CA PRO A 215 12.95 -5.09 8.73
C PRO A 215 12.16 -5.07 10.05
N SER A 216 12.69 -4.38 11.06
CA SER A 216 11.93 -3.98 12.25
C SER A 216 10.93 -2.86 11.94
N SER A 217 11.24 -2.01 10.96
CA SER A 217 10.37 -0.97 10.43
C SER A 217 10.52 -0.84 8.91
N PHE A 218 9.58 -0.13 8.28
CA PHE A 218 9.64 0.21 6.84
C PHE A 218 10.15 1.62 6.59
N GLU A 219 10.71 2.26 7.62
CA GLU A 219 11.35 3.56 7.46
C GLU A 219 12.68 3.38 6.71
N TYR A 220 13.02 4.37 5.89
CA TYR A 220 14.26 4.35 5.15
C TYR A 220 14.77 5.75 4.88
N LEU A 221 16.07 5.89 4.67
CA LEU A 221 16.62 7.11 4.11
C LEU A 221 16.77 6.92 2.59
N PRO A 222 16.04 7.68 1.74
CA PRO A 222 16.29 7.66 0.30
C PRO A 222 17.64 8.33 -0.02
N PRO A 223 18.24 8.04 -1.18
CA PRO A 223 19.46 8.69 -1.64
C PRO A 223 19.30 10.22 -1.66
N GLY A 224 20.18 10.93 -0.96
CA GLY A 224 20.13 12.40 -0.84
C GLY A 224 19.03 12.94 0.08
N GLY A 225 18.31 12.10 0.82
CA GLY A 225 17.26 12.53 1.75
C GLY A 225 17.82 13.11 3.05
N SER A 226 17.11 14.09 3.62
CA SER A 226 17.38 14.58 4.99
C SER A 226 16.86 13.62 6.07
N LYS A 227 17.64 13.45 7.14
CA LYS A 227 17.27 12.64 8.32
C LYS A 227 16.13 13.25 9.15
N ASP A 228 15.85 14.53 8.97
CA ASP A 228 14.80 15.25 9.72
C ASP A 228 13.39 14.92 9.23
N ARG A 229 13.29 14.12 8.16
CA ARG A 229 12.02 13.81 7.50
C ARG A 229 11.75 12.30 7.55
N PRO A 230 10.53 11.90 7.94
CA PRO A 230 10.15 10.50 7.91
C PRO A 230 9.85 10.10 6.47
N TYR A 231 10.57 9.09 5.98
CA TYR A 231 10.25 8.40 4.73
C TYR A 231 9.91 6.95 5.04
N LEU A 232 8.73 6.54 4.58
CA LEU A 232 8.17 5.23 4.87
C LEU A 232 7.90 4.52 3.56
N MET A 233 8.38 3.29 3.42
CA MET A 233 8.07 2.47 2.27
C MET A 233 6.59 2.07 2.34
N THR A 234 5.80 2.28 1.28
CA THR A 234 4.36 1.94 1.30
C THR A 234 3.87 1.26 0.03
N GLY A 235 2.71 0.61 0.07
CA GLY A 235 2.04 0.07 -1.12
C GLY A 235 2.91 -0.94 -1.89
N ALA A 236 3.05 -0.75 -3.20
CA ALA A 236 3.77 -1.65 -4.09
C ALA A 236 5.25 -1.82 -3.71
N THR A 237 5.97 -0.73 -3.36
CA THR A 237 7.40 -0.83 -3.01
C THR A 237 7.61 -1.68 -1.75
N ARG A 238 6.72 -1.52 -0.75
CA ARG A 238 6.75 -2.36 0.47
C ARG A 238 6.47 -3.82 0.18
N ARG A 239 5.43 -4.09 -0.61
CA ARG A 239 5.07 -5.45 -1.02
C ARG A 239 6.22 -6.12 -1.76
N ASP A 240 6.79 -5.43 -2.75
CA ASP A 240 7.83 -5.98 -3.61
C ASP A 240 9.15 -6.18 -2.82
N TYR A 241 9.48 -5.25 -1.92
CA TYR A 241 10.60 -5.39 -0.99
C TYR A 241 10.43 -6.59 -0.05
N LEU A 242 9.25 -6.73 0.56
CA LEU A 242 8.97 -7.88 1.43
C LEU A 242 9.03 -9.20 0.68
N ASN A 243 8.35 -9.29 -0.47
CA ASN A 243 8.38 -10.48 -1.32
C ASN A 243 9.82 -10.87 -1.69
N ALA A 244 10.68 -9.88 -1.92
CA ALA A 244 12.08 -10.12 -2.21
C ALA A 244 12.84 -10.69 -1.00
N ILE A 245 12.63 -10.19 0.22
CA ILE A 245 13.41 -10.64 1.39
C ILE A 245 12.82 -11.87 2.11
N THR A 246 11.51 -12.14 1.97
CA THR A 246 10.84 -13.26 2.64
C THR A 246 10.57 -14.39 1.64
N THR A 247 11.64 -15.09 1.27
CA THR A 247 11.57 -16.24 0.35
C THR A 247 11.77 -17.57 1.07
N ASN A 248 12.52 -17.59 2.18
CA ASN A 248 12.77 -18.79 2.96
C ASN A 248 11.75 -18.95 4.10
N SER A 249 11.06 -20.09 4.15
CA SER A 249 10.12 -20.42 5.24
C SER A 249 10.82 -20.61 6.59
N ALA A 250 12.12 -20.91 6.61
CA ALA A 250 12.91 -21.00 7.85
C ALA A 250 12.98 -19.66 8.61
N ASP A 251 12.74 -18.53 7.94
CA ASP A 251 12.74 -17.22 8.58
C ASP A 251 11.46 -16.89 9.35
N ILE A 252 10.37 -17.68 9.17
CA ILE A 252 9.05 -17.41 9.77
C ILE A 252 9.12 -17.13 11.29
N PRO A 253 9.87 -17.89 12.12
CA PRO A 253 9.96 -17.64 13.55
C PRO A 253 10.55 -16.28 13.92
N ARG A 254 11.38 -15.69 13.03
CA ARG A 254 12.01 -14.37 13.22
C ARG A 254 11.16 -13.22 12.67
N MET A 255 10.15 -13.53 11.84
CA MET A 255 9.29 -12.54 11.22
C MET A 255 8.29 -11.98 12.24
N SER A 256 8.05 -10.68 12.21
CA SER A 256 6.91 -10.10 12.94
C SER A 256 5.58 -10.59 12.34
N GLU A 257 4.51 -10.57 13.13
CA GLU A 257 3.16 -11.01 12.71
C GLU A 257 2.73 -10.40 11.35
N TRP A 258 3.06 -9.11 11.13
CA TRP A 258 2.72 -8.42 9.89
C TRP A 258 3.54 -8.89 8.68
N VAL A 259 4.81 -9.23 8.92
CA VAL A 259 5.70 -9.79 7.90
C VAL A 259 5.28 -11.22 7.56
N GLN A 260 4.89 -12.04 8.54
CA GLN A 260 4.35 -13.39 8.33
C GLN A 260 3.10 -13.37 7.45
N LYS A 261 2.11 -12.52 7.77
CA LYS A 261 0.88 -12.37 6.94
C LYS A 261 1.20 -11.98 5.49
N THR A 262 2.22 -11.14 5.28
CA THR A 262 2.64 -10.77 3.92
C THR A 262 3.40 -11.90 3.23
N PHE A 263 4.26 -12.61 3.96
CA PHE A 263 4.95 -13.80 3.49
C PHE A 263 3.95 -14.85 3.01
N GLU A 264 3.00 -15.28 3.85
CA GLU A 264 1.97 -16.26 3.50
C GLU A 264 1.24 -15.91 2.21
N LYS A 265 0.87 -14.64 2.04
CA LYS A 265 0.20 -14.15 0.83
C LYS A 265 1.10 -14.26 -0.41
N CYS A 266 2.36 -13.84 -0.30
CA CYS A 266 3.33 -13.92 -1.39
C CYS A 266 3.70 -15.37 -1.70
N ASP A 267 3.81 -16.21 -0.68
CA ASP A 267 4.16 -17.61 -0.77
C ASP A 267 3.07 -18.43 -1.44
N LYS A 268 1.81 -18.22 -1.05
CA LYS A 268 0.65 -18.78 -1.74
C LYS A 268 0.66 -18.43 -3.23
N ARG A 269 0.99 -17.18 -3.56
CA ARG A 269 1.06 -16.73 -4.95
C ARG A 269 2.20 -17.43 -5.71
N ARG A 270 3.39 -17.53 -5.13
CA ARG A 270 4.52 -18.25 -5.76
C ARG A 270 4.20 -19.72 -6.00
N ARG A 271 3.54 -20.38 -5.05
CA ARG A 271 3.06 -21.77 -5.23
C ARG A 271 2.08 -21.89 -6.38
N LEU A 272 1.10 -21.00 -6.47
CA LEU A 272 0.15 -20.98 -7.59
C LEU A 272 0.85 -20.77 -8.93
N GLU A 273 1.81 -19.84 -9.01
CA GLU A 273 2.60 -19.59 -10.22
C GLU A 273 3.44 -20.82 -10.61
N ILE A 274 3.96 -21.60 -9.64
CA ILE A 274 4.64 -22.88 -9.89
C ILE A 274 3.66 -23.92 -10.43
N LEU A 275 2.48 -24.06 -9.82
CA LEU A 275 1.46 -25.02 -10.24
C LEU A 275 0.95 -24.72 -11.66
N GLU A 276 0.71 -23.44 -11.97
CA GLU A 276 0.29 -22.99 -13.31
C GLU A 276 1.38 -23.21 -14.37
N ALA A 277 2.65 -23.26 -13.99
CA ALA A 277 3.77 -23.51 -14.89
C ALA A 277 4.05 -25.00 -15.14
N LEU A 278 3.44 -25.91 -14.37
CA LEU A 278 3.61 -27.36 -14.56
C LEU A 278 2.81 -27.85 -15.78
N PRO A 279 3.29 -28.90 -16.47
CA PRO A 279 2.47 -29.69 -17.39
C PRO A 279 1.23 -30.21 -16.67
N VAL A 280 0.11 -30.32 -17.38
CA VAL A 280 -1.21 -30.66 -16.81
C VAL A 280 -1.18 -31.96 -16.00
N GLU A 281 -0.44 -32.98 -16.46
CA GLU A 281 -0.37 -34.26 -15.72
C GLU A 281 0.36 -34.14 -14.37
N LEU A 282 1.29 -33.19 -14.25
CA LEU A 282 2.02 -32.92 -13.02
C LEU A 282 1.28 -31.91 -12.12
N SER A 283 0.44 -31.05 -12.70
CA SER A 283 -0.32 -30.06 -11.94
C SER A 283 -1.35 -30.72 -11.02
N ASP A 284 -2.06 -31.76 -11.48
CA ASP A 284 -3.10 -32.42 -10.67
C ASP A 284 -2.53 -33.08 -9.42
N LYS A 285 -1.42 -33.81 -9.56
CA LYS A 285 -0.74 -34.44 -8.42
C LYS A 285 -0.22 -33.39 -7.43
N ALA A 286 0.45 -32.34 -7.95
CA ALA A 286 0.99 -31.28 -7.11
C ALA A 286 -0.13 -30.47 -6.40
N LEU A 287 -1.30 -30.34 -7.02
CA LEU A 287 -2.46 -29.68 -6.44
C LEU A 287 -3.09 -30.50 -5.32
N MET A 288 -3.15 -31.83 -5.48
CA MET A 288 -3.58 -32.76 -4.44
C MET A 288 -2.62 -32.73 -3.24
N ASP A 289 -1.30 -32.78 -3.50
CA ASP A 289 -0.28 -32.71 -2.44
C ASP A 289 -0.32 -31.37 -1.67
N ASP A 290 -0.53 -30.21 -2.34
CA ASP A 290 -0.73 -28.91 -1.66
C ASP A 290 -2.03 -28.86 -0.86
N PHE A 291 -3.10 -29.52 -1.35
CA PHE A 291 -4.37 -29.63 -0.63
C PHE A 291 -4.21 -30.43 0.66
N ASP A 292 -3.59 -31.61 0.59
CA ASP A 292 -3.36 -32.49 1.74
C ASP A 292 -2.49 -31.81 2.78
N LEU A 293 -1.37 -31.20 2.37
CA LEU A 293 -0.49 -30.46 3.27
C LEU A 293 -1.21 -29.30 3.99
N ARG A 294 -2.14 -28.62 3.31
CA ARG A 294 -2.96 -27.55 3.90
C ARG A 294 -4.03 -28.08 4.83
N SER A 295 -4.63 -29.22 4.49
CA SER A 295 -5.57 -29.93 5.35
C SER A 295 -4.91 -30.27 6.67
N ASP A 296 -3.69 -30.84 6.63
CA ASP A 296 -2.89 -31.16 7.81
C ASP A 296 -2.50 -29.91 8.60
N GLN A 297 -2.01 -28.87 7.94
CA GLN A 297 -1.68 -27.60 8.60
C GLN A 297 -2.92 -26.95 9.26
N HIS A 298 -4.07 -27.03 8.60
CA HIS A 298 -5.33 -26.53 9.15
C HIS A 298 -5.77 -27.35 10.36
N ALA A 299 -5.70 -28.68 10.27
CA ALA A 299 -6.01 -29.59 11.37
C ALA A 299 -5.11 -29.35 12.60
N ILE A 300 -3.79 -29.21 12.39
CA ILE A 300 -2.83 -28.89 13.46
C ILE A 300 -3.14 -27.53 14.10
N LYS A 301 -3.46 -26.52 13.28
CA LYS A 301 -3.82 -25.19 13.79
C LYS A 301 -5.11 -25.23 14.61
N MET A 302 -6.14 -25.93 14.12
CA MET A 302 -7.42 -26.10 14.82
C MET A 302 -7.22 -26.84 16.15
N ALA A 303 -6.45 -27.93 16.15
CA ALA A 303 -6.11 -28.66 17.36
C ALA A 303 -5.37 -27.77 18.39
N GLY A 304 -4.45 -26.90 17.94
CA GLY A 304 -3.76 -25.95 18.82
C GLY A 304 -4.64 -24.80 19.33
N GLU A 305 -5.64 -24.36 18.56
CA GLU A 305 -6.66 -23.39 19.02
C GLU A 305 -7.60 -24.03 20.04
N GLU A 306 -8.01 -25.28 19.82
CA GLU A 306 -8.85 -26.05 20.72
C GLU A 306 -8.13 -26.37 22.04
N PHE A 307 -6.86 -26.76 21.98
CA PHE A 307 -6.00 -26.95 23.15
C PHE A 307 -5.89 -25.68 24.01
N ARG A 308 -5.62 -24.52 23.37
CA ARG A 308 -5.56 -23.22 24.08
C ARG A 308 -6.91 -22.83 24.69
N ARG A 309 -8.01 -23.16 24.00
CA ARG A 309 -9.36 -22.92 24.51
C ARG A 309 -9.67 -23.82 25.72
N ARG A 310 -9.25 -25.09 25.69
CA ARG A 310 -9.35 -26.01 26.85
C ARG A 310 -8.57 -25.46 28.04
N MET A 311 -7.29 -25.14 27.86
CA MET A 311 -6.47 -24.55 28.93
C MET A 311 -7.09 -23.29 29.54
N PHE A 312 -7.58 -22.37 28.69
CA PHE A 312 -8.24 -21.15 29.17
C PHE A 312 -9.50 -21.45 30.01
N LEU A 313 -10.29 -22.45 29.63
CA LEU A 313 -11.47 -22.86 30.40
C LEU A 313 -11.07 -23.53 31.70
N GLU A 314 -10.04 -24.39 31.69
CA GLU A 314 -9.50 -25.02 32.91
C GLU A 314 -8.98 -23.98 33.91
N ASP A 315 -8.24 -22.96 33.45
CA ASP A 315 -7.77 -21.85 34.29
C ASP A 315 -8.94 -21.08 34.93
N LEU A 316 -9.99 -20.80 34.15
CA LEU A 316 -11.20 -20.15 34.69
C LEU A 316 -11.90 -21.04 35.71
N LEU A 317 -11.96 -22.35 35.47
CA LEU A 317 -12.67 -23.30 36.31
C LEU A 317 -11.94 -23.50 37.63
N ALA A 318 -10.59 -23.55 37.61
CA ALA A 318 -9.74 -23.55 38.80
C ALA A 318 -9.87 -22.24 39.62
N ALA A 319 -10.11 -21.11 38.95
CA ALA A 319 -10.39 -19.83 39.61
C ALA A 319 -11.82 -19.72 40.17
N SER A 320 -12.70 -20.69 39.91
CA SER A 320 -14.07 -20.70 40.40
C SER A 320 -14.18 -21.46 41.73
N PRO A 321 -14.55 -20.81 42.86
CA PRO A 321 -14.68 -21.48 44.15
C PRO A 321 -15.71 -22.61 44.18
N SER A 322 -16.72 -22.54 43.29
CA SER A 322 -17.76 -23.55 43.16
C SER A 322 -17.47 -24.58 42.05
N GLY A 323 -16.39 -24.39 41.28
CA GLY A 323 -16.12 -25.18 40.07
C GLY A 323 -17.04 -24.87 38.89
N ILE A 324 -17.90 -23.85 38.99
CA ILE A 324 -18.92 -23.54 37.98
C ILE A 324 -18.45 -22.37 37.10
N LEU A 325 -18.58 -22.53 35.78
CA LEU A 325 -18.42 -21.47 34.79
C LEU A 325 -19.77 -21.08 34.17
N ARG A 326 -19.95 -19.80 33.88
CA ARG A 326 -21.12 -19.26 33.20
C ARG A 326 -20.72 -18.44 31.98
N PHE A 327 -21.53 -18.50 30.92
CA PHE A 327 -21.33 -17.68 29.73
C PHE A 327 -22.14 -16.39 29.86
N TYR A 328 -21.44 -15.26 29.98
CA TYR A 328 -22.04 -13.93 30.16
C TYR A 328 -21.39 -12.91 29.22
N ARG A 329 -22.21 -12.09 28.53
CA ARG A 329 -21.77 -11.06 27.56
C ARG A 329 -20.73 -11.56 26.54
N GLY A 330 -20.93 -12.77 26.03
CA GLY A 330 -20.05 -13.36 25.01
C GLY A 330 -18.74 -13.95 25.54
N LYS A 331 -18.59 -14.13 26.86
CA LYS A 331 -17.38 -14.66 27.50
C LYS A 331 -17.71 -15.70 28.55
N TRP A 332 -16.85 -16.71 28.70
CA TRP A 332 -16.86 -17.62 29.84
C TRP A 332 -16.23 -16.93 31.05
N MET A 333 -16.88 -17.04 32.21
CA MET A 333 -16.45 -16.44 33.47
C MET A 333 -16.84 -17.35 34.65
N PRO A 334 -16.12 -17.32 35.78
CA PRO A 334 -16.55 -17.99 37.00
C PRO A 334 -17.91 -17.46 37.48
N ASP A 335 -18.72 -18.34 38.06
CA ASP A 335 -20.08 -18.02 38.54
C ASP A 335 -20.14 -16.81 39.50
N HIS A 336 -19.23 -16.73 40.47
CA HIS A 336 -19.15 -15.65 41.44
C HIS A 336 -18.86 -14.29 40.79
N VAL A 337 -18.13 -14.29 39.67
CA VAL A 337 -17.87 -13.08 38.88
C VAL A 337 -19.13 -12.68 38.13
N VAL A 338 -19.85 -13.63 37.54
CA VAL A 338 -21.13 -13.35 36.88
C VAL A 338 -22.16 -12.82 37.88
N ASP A 339 -22.25 -13.38 39.08
CA ASP A 339 -23.16 -12.94 40.13
C ASP A 339 -22.83 -11.54 40.67
N PHE A 340 -21.55 -11.14 40.64
CA PHE A 340 -21.13 -9.77 40.90
C PHE A 340 -21.63 -8.80 39.80
N TRP A 341 -21.44 -9.15 38.52
CA TRP A 341 -21.88 -8.32 37.41
C TRP A 341 -23.41 -8.22 37.30
N LYS A 342 -24.14 -9.31 37.58
CA LYS A 342 -25.61 -9.29 37.62
C LYS A 342 -26.16 -8.35 38.70
N ARG A 343 -25.54 -8.31 39.89
CA ARG A 343 -25.93 -7.36 40.95
C ARG A 343 -25.77 -5.91 40.49
N ARG A 344 -24.64 -5.61 39.86
CA ARG A 344 -24.35 -4.28 39.32
C ARG A 344 -25.26 -3.90 38.15
N ASP A 345 -25.52 -4.82 37.22
CA ASP A 345 -26.41 -4.57 36.08
C ASP A 345 -27.86 -4.34 36.56
N LYS A 346 -28.27 -4.98 37.67
CA LYS A 346 -29.56 -4.74 38.32
C LYS A 346 -29.64 -3.35 38.97
N GLU A 347 -28.55 -2.89 39.61
CA GLU A 347 -28.42 -1.51 40.10
C GLU A 347 -28.46 -0.48 38.94
N ASP A 348 -27.85 -0.80 37.80
CA ASP A 348 -27.86 0.04 36.58
C ASP A 348 -29.23 0.05 35.86
N GLU A 349 -29.99 -1.06 35.91
CA GLU A 349 -31.38 -1.15 35.41
C GLU A 349 -32.38 -0.39 36.30
N GLU A 350 -32.23 -0.48 37.64
CA GLU A 350 -32.97 0.37 38.59
C GLU A 350 -32.66 1.86 38.39
N ALA A 351 -31.47 2.18 37.85
CA ALA A 351 -31.06 3.52 37.41
C ALA A 351 -31.45 3.87 35.94
N GLY A 352 -32.27 3.04 35.28
CA GLY A 352 -32.91 3.35 33.99
C GLY A 352 -32.11 3.03 32.72
N LYS A 353 -31.09 2.15 32.76
CA LYS A 353 -30.33 1.73 31.57
C LYS A 353 -30.69 0.30 31.17
N THR A 354 -31.13 0.08 29.92
CA THR A 354 -31.52 -1.25 29.42
C THR A 354 -30.31 -2.07 28.95
N SER A 355 -30.17 -3.31 29.45
CA SER A 355 -29.16 -4.29 29.02
C SER A 355 -29.85 -5.59 28.59
N SER A 356 -29.61 -6.05 27.36
CA SER A 356 -30.14 -7.33 26.89
C SER A 356 -29.37 -8.52 27.48
N LEU A 357 -30.04 -9.36 28.26
CA LEU A 357 -29.48 -10.53 28.93
C LEU A 357 -29.71 -11.81 28.10
N TRP A 358 -28.66 -12.60 27.88
CA TRP A 358 -28.75 -13.99 27.44
C TRP A 358 -27.87 -14.83 28.35
N GLU A 359 -28.44 -15.86 28.98
CA GLU A 359 -27.74 -16.76 29.89
C GLU A 359 -27.85 -18.19 29.39
N VAL A 360 -26.74 -18.91 29.39
CA VAL A 360 -26.70 -20.35 29.16
C VAL A 360 -26.06 -20.98 30.39
N ARG A 361 -26.80 -21.88 31.05
CA ARG A 361 -26.38 -22.61 32.25
C ARG A 361 -26.01 -24.04 31.82
N ILE A 362 -24.79 -24.47 32.17
CA ILE A 362 -24.34 -25.86 32.00
C ILE A 362 -24.00 -26.33 33.41
N GLU A 363 -24.73 -27.31 33.92
CA GLU A 363 -24.48 -27.96 35.20
C GLU A 363 -23.96 -29.36 34.91
N THR A 364 -22.76 -29.68 35.38
CA THR A 364 -22.18 -31.02 35.32
C THR A 364 -21.46 -31.29 36.63
N ASP A 365 -21.53 -32.52 37.11
CA ASP A 365 -21.00 -32.93 38.42
C ASP A 365 -19.48 -33.21 38.39
N ASP A 366 -18.84 -33.18 37.20
CA ASP A 366 -17.39 -33.35 37.03
C ASP A 366 -16.75 -32.13 36.32
N PRO A 367 -15.80 -31.42 36.96
CA PRO A 367 -15.00 -30.36 36.36
C PRO A 367 -14.39 -30.67 34.98
N LYS A 368 -14.03 -31.94 34.72
CA LYS A 368 -13.43 -32.37 33.44
C LYS A 368 -14.48 -32.50 32.33
N ASP A 369 -15.69 -32.96 32.65
CA ASP A 369 -16.79 -33.09 31.70
C ASP A 369 -17.27 -31.73 31.17
N CYS A 370 -17.25 -30.69 32.01
CA CYS A 370 -17.52 -29.30 31.62
C CYS A 370 -16.65 -28.82 30.44
N VAL A 371 -15.35 -29.10 30.50
CA VAL A 371 -14.38 -28.61 29.50
C VAL A 371 -14.53 -29.40 28.20
N GLU A 372 -14.77 -30.71 28.28
CA GLU A 372 -15.03 -31.55 27.11
C GLU A 372 -16.34 -31.19 26.41
N TRP A 373 -17.41 -30.87 27.14
CA TRP A 373 -18.71 -30.49 26.55
C TRP A 373 -18.67 -29.12 25.85
N ILE A 374 -17.88 -28.17 26.37
CA ILE A 374 -17.71 -26.83 25.76
C ILE A 374 -16.78 -26.89 24.53
N THR A 375 -15.92 -27.91 24.44
CA THR A 375 -14.92 -28.06 23.36
C THR A 375 -15.26 -29.14 22.33
N GLY A 376 -16.07 -30.16 22.64
CA GLY A 376 -16.35 -31.32 21.79
C GLY A 376 -17.76 -31.40 21.16
N THR A 377 -17.79 -31.43 19.83
CA THR A 377 -18.58 -32.32 18.95
C THR A 377 -20.04 -32.70 19.32
N VAL A 378 -20.98 -31.75 19.31
CA VAL A 378 -22.37 -32.06 18.91
C VAL A 378 -22.84 -31.00 17.92
N TYR A 379 -23.06 -31.43 16.68
CA TYR A 379 -23.73 -30.65 15.64
C TYR A 379 -25.15 -30.34 16.14
N ILE A 380 -25.41 -29.13 16.65
CA ILE A 380 -26.78 -28.68 16.88
C ILE A 380 -27.36 -28.42 15.48
N PRO A 381 -28.33 -29.22 14.99
CA PRO A 381 -28.98 -28.90 13.74
C PRO A 381 -29.62 -27.53 13.91
N ARG A 382 -29.44 -26.62 12.94
CA ARG A 382 -30.22 -25.38 12.88
C ARG A 382 -31.70 -25.74 12.75
N GLY A 383 -32.37 -25.95 13.88
CA GLY A 383 -33.80 -26.13 13.98
C GLY A 383 -34.47 -24.82 13.56
N LYS A 384 -35.28 -24.90 12.50
CA LYS A 384 -36.12 -23.81 12.01
C LYS A 384 -36.88 -23.17 13.17
N GLY A 385 -36.81 -21.84 13.24
CA GLY A 385 -37.55 -21.09 14.24
C GLY A 385 -39.04 -21.39 14.21
N SER A 386 -39.58 -21.89 15.32
CA SER A 386 -40.99 -21.77 15.61
C SER A 386 -41.20 -20.50 16.43
N ARG A 387 -41.72 -19.46 15.78
CA ARG A 387 -42.47 -18.41 16.48
C ARG A 387 -43.67 -19.07 17.15
N LYS A 388 -43.84 -18.91 18.45
CA LYS A 388 -45.17 -18.90 19.09
C LYS A 388 -45.18 -17.93 20.26
N ASN A 389 -46.05 -16.93 20.07
CA ASN A 389 -46.78 -16.05 20.98
C ASN A 389 -46.08 -15.48 22.21
#